data_AF-D3PNM3-F1
#
_entry.id   AF-D3PNM3-F1
#
_cell.length_a   1.000
_cell.length_b   1.000
_cell.length_c   1.000
_cell.angle_alpha   90.00
_cell.angle_beta   90.00
_cell.angle_gamma   90.00
#
_symmetry.space_group_name_H-M   'P 1'
#
loop_
_entity.id
_entity.type
_entity.pdbx_description
1 polymer ?
#
loop_
_entity_poly.entity_id
_entity_poly.type
_entity_poly.pdbx_seq_one_letter_code
_entity_poly.pdbx_strand_id
1 'polypeptide(L)'
;MQNRGITLVELLIALAVLGVAFGVLVFSQVTNYRATARAGVVSQVKDTATQILENQVGVVLANFTRYYNGCPTGSETGCYGSGFLINSGIDEGLDGEGQILIQSSATSQGITINLATKVSCYDGFASRTAAIGVGSLEPCPRPN
;
A
#
# COMPACT_ATOMS: atom_id res chain seq x y z
N MET A 1 -16.91 14.22 -68.38
CA MET A 1 -17.38 14.14 -66.98
C MET A 1 -17.96 12.75 -66.79
N GLN A 2 -17.18 11.84 -66.21
CA GLN A 2 -17.52 10.42 -66.17
C GLN A 2 -18.14 10.12 -64.81
N ASN A 3 -19.48 10.18 -64.74
CA ASN A 3 -20.23 9.79 -63.55
C ASN A 3 -20.15 8.27 -63.42
N ARG A 4 -19.08 7.77 -62.80
CA ARG A 4 -19.02 6.40 -62.29
C ARG A 4 -19.86 6.36 -61.01
N GLY A 5 -21.06 5.81 -61.10
CA GLY A 5 -21.88 5.50 -59.94
C GLY A 5 -21.17 4.45 -59.08
N ILE A 6 -21.18 4.65 -57.75
CA ILE A 6 -20.64 3.72 -56.76
C ILE A 6 -21.22 2.33 -57.01
N THR A 7 -20.36 1.32 -57.16
CA THR A 7 -20.81 -0.06 -57.30
C THR A 7 -21.14 -0.64 -55.92
N LEU A 8 -22.14 -1.54 -55.85
CA LEU A 8 -22.61 -2.13 -54.59
C LEU A 8 -21.48 -2.86 -53.82
N VAL A 9 -20.51 -3.41 -54.55
CA VAL A 9 -19.29 -4.03 -53.99
C VAL A 9 -18.40 -2.99 -53.30
N GLU A 10 -18.21 -1.83 -53.91
CA GLU A 10 -17.37 -0.73 -53.38
C GLU A 10 -17.98 -0.13 -52.11
N LEU A 11 -19.32 -0.04 -52.05
CA LEU A 11 -20.05 0.35 -50.84
C LEU A 11 -19.85 -0.67 -49.70
N LEU A 12 -19.93 -1.97 -50.00
CA LEU A 12 -19.72 -3.03 -49.01
C LEU A 12 -18.28 -3.04 -48.47
N ILE A 13 -17.29 -2.83 -49.33
CA ILE A 13 -15.89 -2.72 -48.93
C ILE A 13 -15.69 -1.48 -48.04
N ALA A 14 -16.24 -0.32 -48.42
CA ALA A 14 -16.16 0.89 -47.62
C ALA A 14 -16.80 0.71 -46.23
N LEU A 15 -17.96 0.05 -46.16
CA LEU A 15 -18.65 -0.25 -44.90
C LEU A 15 -17.86 -1.22 -44.01
N ALA A 16 -17.23 -2.23 -44.61
CA ALA A 16 -16.38 -3.18 -43.89
C ALA A 16 -15.14 -2.51 -43.30
N VAL A 17 -14.46 -1.64 -44.06
CA VAL A 17 -13.29 -0.89 -43.57
C VAL A 17 -13.67 0.05 -42.43
N LEU A 18 -14.81 0.75 -42.55
CA LEU A 18 -15.35 1.58 -41.48
C LEU A 18 -15.67 0.77 -40.22
N GLY A 19 -16.30 -0.39 -40.36
CA GLY A 19 -16.64 -1.27 -39.23
C GLY A 19 -15.40 -1.75 -38.45
N VAL A 20 -14.34 -2.14 -39.16
CA VAL A 20 -13.08 -2.57 -38.52
C VAL A 20 -12.40 -1.39 -37.82
N ALA A 21 -12.30 -0.23 -38.48
CA ALA A 21 -11.67 0.95 -37.89
C ALA A 21 -12.42 1.43 -36.62
N PHE A 22 -13.76 1.47 -36.67
CA PHE A 22 -14.57 1.88 -35.53
C PHE A 22 -14.54 0.83 -34.41
N GLY A 23 -14.51 -0.46 -34.74
CA GLY A 23 -14.38 -1.56 -33.78
C GLY A 23 -13.10 -1.46 -32.95
N VAL A 24 -11.96 -1.18 -33.59
CA VAL A 24 -10.67 -0.99 -32.90
C VAL A 24 -10.72 0.21 -31.95
N LEU A 25 -11.30 1.33 -32.40
CA LEU A 25 -11.42 2.54 -31.58
C LEU A 25 -12.30 2.33 -30.35
N VAL A 26 -13.45 1.66 -30.50
CA VAL A 26 -14.36 1.36 -29.38
C VAL A 26 -13.69 0.42 -28.39
N PHE A 27 -13.02 -0.64 -28.88
CA PHE A 27 -12.31 -1.57 -28.01
C PHE A 27 -11.22 -0.86 -27.18
N SER A 28 -10.43 0.00 -27.83
CA SER A 28 -9.37 0.79 -27.16
C SER A 28 -9.93 1.72 -26.09
N GLN A 29 -11.05 2.39 -26.36
CA GLN A 29 -11.70 3.26 -25.37
C GLN A 29 -12.22 2.46 -24.17
N VAL A 30 -12.88 1.33 -24.39
CA VAL A 30 -13.40 0.48 -23.31
C VAL A 30 -12.26 -0.06 -22.44
N THR A 31 -11.13 -0.45 -23.02
CA THR A 31 -9.96 -0.88 -22.24
C THR A 31 -9.39 0.24 -21.38
N ASN A 32 -9.35 1.47 -21.91
CA ASN A 32 -8.88 2.64 -21.16
C ASN A 32 -9.83 2.98 -20.00
N TYR A 33 -11.15 2.96 -20.22
CA TYR A 33 -12.12 3.19 -19.14
C TYR A 33 -12.00 2.16 -18.02
N ARG A 34 -11.83 0.88 -18.36
CA ARG A 34 -11.63 -0.19 -17.36
C ARG A 34 -10.33 -0.02 -16.59
N ALA A 35 -9.25 0.39 -17.26
CA ALA A 35 -7.98 0.68 -16.60
C ALA A 35 -8.12 1.86 -15.64
N THR A 36 -8.76 2.96 -16.06
CA THR A 36 -8.99 4.14 -15.21
C THR A 36 -9.90 3.82 -14.01
N ALA A 37 -10.99 3.08 -14.22
CA ALA A 37 -11.88 2.69 -13.13
C ALA A 37 -11.14 1.83 -12.08
N ARG A 38 -10.30 0.89 -12.52
CA ARG A 38 -9.46 0.08 -11.63
C ARG A 38 -8.42 0.93 -10.89
N ALA A 39 -7.79 1.89 -11.56
CA ALA A 39 -6.82 2.79 -10.92
C ALA A 39 -7.47 3.62 -9.78
N GLY A 40 -8.71 4.07 -9.97
CA GLY A 40 -9.47 4.76 -8.92
C GLY A 40 -9.68 3.89 -7.67
N VAL A 41 -10.06 2.63 -7.87
CA VAL A 41 -10.23 1.67 -6.75
C VAL A 41 -8.89 1.39 -6.07
N VAL A 42 -7.81 1.18 -6.83
CA VAL A 42 -6.46 0.96 -6.28
C VAL A 42 -6.04 2.14 -5.40
N SER A 43 -6.27 3.38 -5.85
CA SER A 43 -5.96 4.58 -5.06
C SER A 43 -6.72 4.58 -3.74
N GLN A 44 -8.04 4.38 -3.77
CA GLN A 44 -8.88 4.37 -2.56
C GLN A 44 -8.44 3.30 -1.55
N VAL A 45 -8.10 2.10 -2.03
CA VAL A 45 -7.60 1.02 -1.18
C VAL A 45 -6.26 1.40 -0.56
N LYS A 46 -5.37 2.03 -1.34
CA LYS A 46 -4.07 2.48 -0.84
C LYS A 46 -4.25 3.58 0.20
N ASP A 47 -5.15 4.53 -0.03
CA ASP A 47 -5.43 5.63 0.90
C ASP A 47 -5.98 5.07 2.23
N THR A 48 -6.86 4.07 2.16
CA THR A 48 -7.38 3.36 3.35
C THR A 48 -6.26 2.63 4.10
N ALA A 49 -5.43 1.86 3.40
CA ALA A 49 -4.30 1.16 4.02
C ALA A 49 -3.31 2.15 4.65
N THR A 50 -3.00 3.24 3.95
CA THR A 50 -2.09 4.29 4.43
C THR A 50 -2.63 4.97 5.68
N GLN A 51 -3.93 5.30 5.70
CA GLN A 51 -4.57 5.88 6.88
C GLN A 51 -4.49 4.95 8.10
N ILE A 52 -4.71 3.65 7.91
CA ILE A 52 -4.56 2.65 8.98
C ILE A 52 -3.09 2.61 9.45
N LEU A 53 -2.15 2.55 8.51
CA LEU A 53 -0.72 2.49 8.80
C LEU A 53 -0.25 3.70 9.63
N GLU A 54 -0.56 4.92 9.17
CA GLU A 54 -0.16 6.16 9.84
C GLU A 54 -0.74 6.27 11.25
N ASN A 55 -2.00 5.85 11.44
CA ASN A 55 -2.61 5.82 12.76
C ASN A 55 -1.86 4.88 13.72
N GLN A 56 -1.55 3.66 13.27
CA GLN A 56 -0.81 2.70 14.10
C GLN A 56 0.64 3.14 14.35
N VAL A 57 1.30 3.74 13.35
CA VAL A 57 2.62 4.36 13.51
C VAL A 57 2.58 5.42 14.62
N GLY A 58 1.60 6.32 14.61
CA GLY A 58 1.45 7.33 15.66
C GLY A 58 1.28 6.73 17.06
N VAL A 59 0.50 5.67 17.18
CA VAL A 59 0.29 4.95 18.44
C VAL A 59 1.57 4.26 18.93
N VAL A 60 2.32 3.63 18.02
CA VAL A 60 3.59 2.96 18.34
C VAL A 60 4.65 3.99 18.73
N LEU A 61 4.79 5.10 18.00
CA LEU A 61 5.76 6.16 18.34
C LEU A 61 5.44 6.82 19.68
N ALA A 62 4.16 6.94 20.05
CA ALA A 62 3.76 7.50 21.33
C ALA A 62 4.17 6.62 22.53
N ASN A 63 4.27 5.30 22.36
CA ASN A 63 4.68 4.38 23.42
C ASN A 63 5.44 3.16 22.86
N PHE A 64 6.64 3.40 22.33
CA PHE A 64 7.43 2.37 21.64
C PHE A 64 7.69 1.15 22.53
N THR A 65 8.12 1.36 23.78
CA THR A 65 8.49 0.28 24.72
C THR A 65 7.34 -0.68 25.00
N ARG A 66 6.10 -0.19 25.07
CA ARG A 66 4.91 -1.03 25.28
C ARG A 66 4.71 -2.00 24.12
N TYR A 67 4.84 -1.52 22.87
CA TYR A 67 4.64 -2.36 21.70
C TYR A 67 5.84 -3.25 21.42
N TYR A 68 7.06 -2.77 21.68
CA TYR A 68 8.27 -3.57 21.54
C TYR A 68 8.27 -4.80 22.46
N ASN A 69 7.92 -4.62 23.75
CA ASN A 69 7.89 -5.72 24.72
C ASN A 69 6.55 -6.48 24.74
N GLY A 70 5.47 -5.86 24.24
CA GLY A 70 4.11 -6.40 24.30
C GLY A 70 3.64 -7.12 23.05
N CYS A 71 4.36 -6.98 21.93
CA CYS A 71 3.99 -7.57 20.64
C CYS A 71 5.10 -8.45 20.00
N PRO A 72 5.73 -9.41 20.72
CA PRO A 72 6.82 -10.23 20.16
C PRO A 72 6.42 -11.10 18.97
N THR A 73 5.14 -11.53 18.91
CA THR A 73 4.64 -12.39 17.83
C THR A 73 3.56 -11.72 16.97
N GLY A 74 3.09 -10.55 17.38
CA GLY A 74 1.97 -9.82 16.77
C GLY A 74 0.60 -10.46 17.00
N SER A 75 0.52 -11.55 17.75
CA SER A 75 -0.73 -12.25 18.10
C SER A 75 -1.31 -11.77 19.44
N GLU A 76 -0.65 -10.84 20.10
CA GLU A 76 -1.02 -10.33 21.42
C GLU A 76 -2.14 -9.28 21.30
N THR A 77 -2.92 -9.14 22.37
CA THR A 77 -4.06 -8.22 22.38
C THR A 77 -3.60 -6.77 22.19
N GLY A 78 -4.13 -6.12 21.16
CA GLY A 78 -3.77 -4.73 20.80
C GLY A 78 -2.61 -4.62 19.80
N CYS A 79 -2.01 -5.75 19.38
CA CYS A 79 -0.98 -5.81 18.35
C CYS A 79 -1.56 -6.15 16.97
N TYR A 80 -2.84 -6.50 16.88
CA TYR A 80 -3.53 -6.78 15.63
C TYR A 80 -4.97 -6.26 15.67
N GLY A 81 -5.58 -6.09 14.50
CA GLY A 81 -6.96 -5.67 14.40
C GLY A 81 -7.47 -5.65 12.97
N SER A 82 -8.50 -4.84 12.71
CA SER A 82 -9.08 -4.72 11.37
C SER A 82 -8.07 -4.06 10.43
N GLY A 83 -7.39 -4.89 9.64
CA GLY A 83 -6.46 -4.44 8.61
C GLY A 83 -5.10 -3.97 9.12
N PHE A 84 -4.66 -4.38 10.31
CA PHE A 84 -3.30 -4.11 10.76
C PHE A 84 -2.69 -5.21 11.64
N LEU A 85 -1.37 -5.24 11.66
CA LEU A 85 -0.54 -6.11 12.49
C LEU A 85 0.71 -5.33 12.93
N ILE A 86 1.08 -5.46 14.20
CA ILE A 86 2.27 -4.87 14.82
C ILE A 86 3.08 -6.04 15.38
N ASN A 87 4.32 -6.19 14.93
CA ASN A 87 5.21 -7.24 15.38
C ASN A 87 6.55 -6.62 15.81
N SER A 88 7.05 -6.96 16.99
CA SER A 88 8.36 -6.47 17.43
C SER A 88 9.47 -7.39 16.96
N GLY A 89 10.65 -6.81 16.70
CA GLY A 89 11.85 -7.55 16.33
C GLY A 89 12.59 -8.15 17.52
N ILE A 90 11.98 -8.19 18.71
CA ILE A 90 12.68 -8.59 19.95
C ILE A 90 13.24 -10.01 19.88
N ASP A 91 12.55 -10.91 19.16
CA ASP A 91 12.96 -12.30 18.97
C ASP A 91 13.79 -12.52 17.68
N GLU A 92 14.06 -11.45 16.90
CA GLU A 92 14.87 -11.52 15.67
C GLU A 92 16.39 -11.39 15.97
N GLY A 93 16.80 -11.33 17.23
CA GLY A 93 18.19 -11.14 17.65
C GLY A 93 18.70 -9.73 17.37
N LEU A 94 19.99 -9.59 17.04
CA LEU A 94 20.64 -8.29 16.81
C LEU A 94 19.99 -7.48 15.67
N ASP A 95 19.41 -8.15 14.67
CA ASP A 95 18.83 -7.50 13.49
C ASP A 95 17.46 -6.86 13.75
N GLY A 96 16.73 -7.32 14.76
CA GLY A 96 15.44 -6.75 15.16
C GLY A 96 15.47 -5.95 16.46
N GLU A 97 16.66 -5.82 17.07
CA GLU A 97 16.83 -5.04 18.28
C GLU A 97 16.36 -3.60 18.08
N GLY A 98 15.41 -3.17 18.93
CA GLY A 98 14.87 -1.82 18.89
C GLY A 98 14.07 -1.52 17.62
N GLN A 99 13.49 -2.53 16.97
CA GLN A 99 12.67 -2.36 15.77
C GLN A 99 11.27 -2.96 15.96
N ILE A 100 10.27 -2.31 15.36
CA ILE A 100 8.88 -2.77 15.31
C ILE A 100 8.42 -2.70 13.85
N LEU A 101 7.90 -3.82 13.34
CA LEU A 101 7.27 -3.91 12.04
C LEU A 101 5.77 -3.65 12.18
N ILE A 102 5.26 -2.66 11.46
CA ILE A 102 3.84 -2.32 11.40
C ILE A 102 3.37 -2.60 9.99
N GLN A 103 2.35 -3.44 9.86
CA GLN A 103 1.74 -3.79 8.59
C GLN A 103 0.29 -3.33 8.59
N SER A 104 -0.18 -2.86 7.44
CA SER A 104 -1.57 -2.53 7.19
C SER A 104 -2.05 -3.24 5.93
N SER A 105 -3.29 -3.70 5.93
CA SER A 105 -3.94 -4.34 4.78
C SER A 105 -5.33 -3.75 4.58
N ALA A 106 -5.63 -3.37 3.35
CA ALA A 106 -6.97 -2.97 2.94
C ALA A 106 -7.38 -3.76 1.70
N THR A 107 -8.66 -4.17 1.66
CA THR A 107 -9.24 -4.87 0.52
C THR A 107 -10.53 -4.18 0.09
N SER A 108 -10.66 -3.88 -1.21
CA SER A 108 -11.92 -3.40 -1.80
C SER A 108 -12.06 -3.92 -3.23
N GLN A 109 -13.28 -4.35 -3.59
CA GLN A 109 -13.62 -4.85 -4.93
C GLN A 109 -12.63 -5.91 -5.49
N GLY A 110 -12.11 -6.77 -4.62
CA GLY A 110 -11.16 -7.83 -4.99
C GLY A 110 -9.70 -7.37 -5.16
N ILE A 111 -9.41 -6.10 -4.86
CA ILE A 111 -8.04 -5.55 -4.82
C ILE A 111 -7.60 -5.47 -3.37
N THR A 112 -6.48 -6.11 -3.05
CA THR A 112 -5.84 -6.06 -1.73
C THR A 112 -4.51 -5.32 -1.84
N ILE A 113 -4.29 -4.35 -0.95
CA ILE A 113 -2.99 -3.66 -0.82
C ILE A 113 -2.49 -3.88 0.59
N ASN A 114 -1.25 -4.34 0.69
CA ASN A 114 -0.51 -4.48 1.93
C ASN A 114 0.61 -3.45 1.94
N LEU A 115 0.67 -2.66 3.00
CA LEU A 115 1.76 -1.73 3.26
C LEU A 115 2.45 -2.18 4.54
N ALA A 116 3.74 -1.93 4.63
CA ALA A 116 4.52 -2.18 5.82
C ALA A 116 5.51 -1.05 6.04
N THR A 117 5.76 -0.75 7.31
CA THR A 117 6.82 0.16 7.71
C THR A 117 7.53 -0.42 8.92
N LYS A 118 8.84 -0.18 9.03
CA LYS A 118 9.64 -0.56 10.19
C LYS A 118 9.99 0.72 10.93
N VAL A 119 9.64 0.76 12.21
CA VAL A 119 9.93 1.86 13.13
C VAL A 119 11.05 1.41 14.05
N SER A 120 12.05 2.26 14.20
CA SER A 120 13.14 2.09 15.17
C SER A 120 12.84 2.85 16.46
N CYS A 121 13.44 2.41 17.56
CA CYS A 121 13.50 3.14 18.81
C CYS A 121 14.13 4.55 18.67
N TYR A 122 14.86 4.83 17.57
CA TYR A 122 15.41 6.15 17.25
C TYR A 122 14.42 7.13 16.60
N ASP A 123 13.28 6.64 16.11
CA ASP A 123 12.30 7.44 15.35
C ASP A 123 11.33 8.21 16.27
N GLY A 124 11.45 8.04 17.60
CA GLY A 124 10.67 8.79 18.59
C GLY A 124 11.09 10.27 18.70
N PHE A 125 10.16 11.13 19.13
CA PHE A 125 10.44 12.55 19.32
C PHE A 125 11.45 12.77 20.47
N ALA A 126 12.45 13.61 20.18
CA ALA A 126 13.77 13.68 20.81
C ALA A 126 14.57 12.38 20.64
N SER A 127 15.19 12.19 19.46
CA SER A 127 16.14 11.09 19.22
C SER A 127 17.23 11.10 20.29
N ARG A 128 17.25 10.07 21.14
CA ARG A 128 18.14 10.06 22.31
C ARG A 128 19.51 9.57 21.90
N THR A 129 20.47 10.48 21.89
CA THR A 129 21.88 10.17 21.72
C THR A 129 22.48 9.86 23.08
N ALA A 130 23.38 8.87 23.15
CA ALA A 130 24.08 8.44 24.37
C ALA A 130 24.92 9.54 25.09
N ALA A 131 24.85 10.79 24.64
CA ALA A 131 25.58 11.92 25.19
C ALA A 131 25.08 12.42 26.54
N ILE A 132 23.90 11.98 27.02
CA ILE A 132 23.30 12.46 28.28
C ILE A 132 22.98 11.29 29.21
N GLY A 133 24.00 10.80 29.92
CA GLY A 133 23.85 10.00 31.13
C GLY A 133 23.52 8.52 30.94
N VAL A 134 24.17 7.68 31.76
CA VAL A 134 24.09 6.22 31.86
C VAL A 134 22.69 5.63 32.20
N GLY A 135 21.62 6.41 32.02
CA GLY A 135 20.24 6.04 32.37
C GLY A 135 19.15 6.46 31.37
N SER A 136 19.47 7.07 30.22
CA SER A 136 18.47 7.59 29.26
C SER A 136 18.60 7.00 27.85
N LEU A 137 18.82 5.69 27.73
CA LEU A 137 18.77 4.97 26.44
C LEU A 137 17.35 4.54 26.05
N GLU A 138 16.38 4.66 26.96
CA GLU A 138 14.97 4.39 26.65
C GLU A 138 14.47 5.36 25.55
N PRO A 139 13.81 4.86 24.49
CA PRO A 139 13.13 3.57 24.42
C PRO A 139 13.94 2.42 23.77
N CYS A 140 15.21 2.64 23.41
CA CYS A 140 16.03 1.58 22.84
C CYS A 140 16.41 0.55 23.91
N PRO A 141 16.31 -0.76 23.61
CA PRO A 141 16.82 -1.80 24.49
C PRO A 141 18.33 -1.69 24.65
N ARG A 142 18.86 -2.31 25.71
CA ARG A 142 20.30 -2.48 25.84
C ARG A 142 20.74 -3.65 24.96
N PRO A 143 21.92 -3.57 24.33
CA PRO A 143 22.46 -4.67 23.57
C PRO A 143 22.57 -5.90 24.47
N ASN A 144 22.04 -7.02 23.97
CA ASN A 144 22.20 -8.35 24.58
C ASN A 144 23.58 -8.94 24.30
#